data_AF-H5TB12-F1
#
_entry.id   AF-H5TB12-F1
#
_cell.length_a   1.000
_cell.length_b   1.000
_cell.length_c   1.000
_cell.angle_alpha   90.00
_cell.angle_beta   90.00
_cell.angle_gamma   90.00
#
_symmetry.space_group_name_H-M   'P 1'
#
loop_
_entity.id
_entity.type
_entity.pdbx_description
1 polymer ?
#
loop_
_entity_poly.entity_id
_entity_poly.type
_entity_poly.pdbx_seq_one_letter_code
_entity_poly.pdbx_strand_id
1 'polypeptide(L)'
;MNKHGWAICHRLTKRFYIYASGEIMKNELDSKFLLTVFEKIRLNGKKEDEKYSLEGVIAFTDFDGYTLFIEDALVKLSFGFHNQYHFDYASSRHFDAFEKKLKNIVAKY
;
A
#
# COMPACT_ATOMS: atom_id res chain seq x y z
N MET A 1 -22.43 -10.36 41.33
CA MET A 1 -22.41 -9.24 40.36
C MET A 1 -21.64 -9.65 39.12
N ASN A 2 -22.40 -10.14 38.15
CA ASN A 2 -22.34 -9.97 36.70
C ASN A 2 -21.03 -10.32 35.97
N LYS A 3 -20.88 -11.61 35.67
CA LYS A 3 -20.15 -12.12 34.51
C LYS A 3 -21.16 -12.28 33.35
N HIS A 4 -21.13 -11.38 32.38
CA HIS A 4 -21.81 -11.49 31.08
C HIS A 4 -20.80 -10.97 30.05
N GLY A 5 -20.49 -11.57 28.92
CA GLY A 5 -21.03 -12.70 28.19
C GLY A 5 -20.54 -12.46 26.75
N TRP A 6 -19.54 -13.20 26.30
CA TRP A 6 -19.05 -13.10 24.92
C TRP A 6 -19.71 -14.20 24.11
N ALA A 7 -20.77 -13.83 23.40
CA ALA A 7 -21.35 -14.61 22.32
C ALA A 7 -21.45 -13.68 21.11
N ILE A 8 -20.55 -13.84 20.14
CA ILE A 8 -20.81 -13.38 18.79
C ILE A 8 -20.56 -14.56 17.86
N CYS A 9 -21.68 -15.07 17.35
CA CYS A 9 -21.82 -16.16 16.42
C CYS A 9 -21.41 -15.70 15.00
N HIS A 10 -20.79 -16.64 14.28
CA HIS A 10 -20.21 -16.54 12.94
C HIS A 10 -21.26 -16.24 11.84
N ARG A 11 -21.00 -15.25 10.96
CA ARG A 11 -21.31 -15.33 9.50
C ARG A 11 -20.61 -14.23 8.68
N LEU A 12 -19.59 -14.65 7.90
CA LEU A 12 -19.18 -14.20 6.54
C LEU A 12 -19.41 -12.71 6.20
N THR A 13 -18.40 -11.85 6.13
CA THR A 13 -17.42 -11.76 5.03
C THR A 13 -16.07 -11.25 5.54
N LYS A 14 -14.96 -11.77 5.00
CA LYS A 14 -13.61 -11.34 5.36
C LYS A 14 -13.39 -9.87 4.99
N ARG A 15 -13.55 -8.97 5.97
CA ARG A 15 -13.01 -7.61 5.91
C ARG A 15 -12.13 -7.44 7.15
N PHE A 16 -10.91 -7.96 7.04
CA PHE A 16 -9.89 -7.81 8.06
C PHE A 16 -9.42 -6.35 8.05
N TYR A 17 -10.07 -5.52 8.86
CA TYR A 17 -9.46 -4.28 9.34
C TYR A 17 -8.59 -4.64 10.54
N ILE A 18 -7.29 -4.81 10.32
CA ILE A 18 -6.31 -4.93 11.41
C ILE A 18 -6.02 -3.51 11.89
N TYR A 19 -6.54 -3.16 13.06
CA TYR A 19 -6.19 -1.96 13.81
C TYR A 19 -5.06 -2.31 14.79
N ALA A 20 -3.85 -1.84 14.50
CA ALA A 20 -2.75 -1.79 15.46
C ALA A 20 -2.11 -0.39 15.37
N SER A 21 -2.15 0.33 16.48
CA SER A 21 -1.41 1.57 16.80
C SER A 21 -0.45 2.14 15.74
N GLY A 22 -0.86 3.24 15.11
CA GLY A 22 -0.08 4.02 14.15
C GLY A 22 -1.04 4.65 13.14
N GLU A 23 -0.98 5.96 12.95
CA GLU A 23 -2.03 6.76 12.30
C GLU A 23 -2.58 6.16 11.00
N ILE A 24 -3.90 6.08 10.96
CA ILE A 24 -4.68 5.34 9.97
C ILE A 24 -4.48 5.94 8.58
N MET A 25 -4.02 5.12 7.64
CA MET A 25 -4.26 5.35 6.22
C MET A 25 -5.79 5.34 5.96
N LYS A 26 -6.40 6.52 5.90
CA LYS A 26 -7.83 6.74 5.57
C LYS A 26 -7.98 7.45 4.21
N ASN A 27 -8.30 6.64 3.20
CA ASN A 27 -8.96 6.95 1.92
C ASN A 27 -8.28 8.01 1.02
N GLU A 28 -8.37 9.30 1.34
CA GLU A 28 -7.95 10.37 0.41
C GLU A 28 -6.48 10.76 0.59
N LEU A 29 -6.01 10.82 1.84
CA LEU A 29 -4.61 11.12 2.16
C LEU A 29 -3.68 10.03 1.59
N ASP A 30 -4.16 8.79 1.59
CA ASP A 30 -3.47 7.62 1.08
C ASP A 30 -3.25 7.67 -0.42
N SER A 31 -4.29 8.10 -1.15
CA SER A 31 -4.25 8.19 -2.61
C SER A 31 -3.25 9.26 -3.05
N LYS A 32 -3.29 10.43 -2.40
CA LYS A 32 -2.31 11.50 -2.63
C LYS A 32 -0.89 11.05 -2.30
N PHE A 33 -0.71 10.30 -1.21
CA PHE A 33 0.58 9.73 -0.84
C PHE A 33 1.12 8.79 -1.92
N LEU A 34 0.33 7.81 -2.38
CA LEU A 34 0.76 6.85 -3.40
C LEU A 34 1.07 7.52 -4.75
N LEU A 35 0.27 8.50 -5.16
CA LEU A 35 0.54 9.30 -6.36
C LEU A 35 1.83 10.12 -6.21
N THR A 36 2.08 10.67 -5.01
CA THR A 36 3.33 11.38 -4.71
C THR A 36 4.53 10.44 -4.80
N VAL A 37 4.45 9.25 -4.17
CA VAL A 37 5.48 8.21 -4.26
C VAL A 37 5.77 7.89 -5.72
N PHE A 38 4.74 7.62 -6.53
CA PHE A 38 4.90 7.31 -7.95
C PHE A 38 5.63 8.43 -8.69
N GLU A 39 5.21 9.68 -8.50
CA GLU A 39 5.82 10.81 -9.17
C GLU A 39 7.30 10.99 -8.75
N LYS A 40 7.63 10.81 -7.47
CA LYS A 40 9.03 10.85 -7.01
C LYS A 40 9.87 9.74 -7.64
N ILE A 41 9.34 8.52 -7.74
CA ILE A 41 10.01 7.40 -8.40
C ILE A 41 10.20 7.67 -9.89
N ARG A 42 9.20 8.24 -10.58
CA ARG A 42 9.32 8.58 -12.01
C ARG A 42 10.38 9.64 -12.28
N LEU A 43 10.42 10.68 -11.46
CA LEU A 43 11.32 11.82 -11.65
C LEU A 43 12.78 11.51 -11.27
N ASN A 44 12.99 10.64 -10.26
CA ASN A 44 14.32 10.40 -9.69
C ASN A 44 14.85 8.98 -9.94
N GLY A 45 14.01 8.07 -10.41
CA GLY A 45 14.35 6.68 -10.69
C GLY A 45 14.89 6.43 -12.09
N LYS A 46 15.21 5.18 -12.38
CA LYS A 46 15.60 4.70 -13.71
C LYS A 46 14.39 4.14 -14.43
N LYS A 47 14.18 4.55 -15.68
CA LYS A 47 13.14 3.99 -16.55
C LYS A 47 13.68 2.80 -17.36
N GLU A 48 13.03 1.64 -17.24
CA GLU A 48 13.32 0.41 -17.98
C GLU A 48 11.99 -0.27 -18.33
N ASP A 49 11.73 -0.54 -19.62
CA ASP A 49 10.52 -1.25 -20.10
C ASP A 49 9.19 -0.75 -19.49
N GLU A 50 8.96 0.57 -19.54
CA GLU A 50 7.79 1.25 -18.95
C GLU A 50 7.65 1.15 -17.42
N LYS A 51 8.66 0.61 -16.74
CA LYS A 51 8.76 0.61 -15.28
C LYS A 51 9.78 1.63 -14.80
N TYR A 52 9.53 2.17 -13.63
CA TYR A 52 10.42 3.11 -12.96
C TYR A 52 10.95 2.47 -11.69
N SER A 53 12.27 2.41 -11.52
CA SER A 53 12.90 1.84 -10.33
C SER A 53 13.67 2.88 -9.53
N LEU A 54 13.45 2.93 -8.22
CA LEU A 54 14.15 3.81 -7.30
C LEU A 54 14.26 3.12 -5.92
N GLU A 55 15.48 3.05 -5.38
CA GLU A 55 15.77 2.49 -4.04
C GLU A 55 15.15 1.10 -3.77
N GLY A 56 15.09 0.25 -4.80
CA GLY A 56 14.52 -1.09 -4.71
C GLY A 56 12.99 -1.13 -4.65
N VAL A 57 12.32 -0.01 -5.02
CA VAL A 57 10.89 0.05 -5.33
C VAL A 57 10.74 0.20 -6.84
N ILE A 58 9.82 -0.57 -7.41
CA ILE A 58 9.44 -0.51 -8.80
C ILE A 58 8.02 0.04 -8.88
N ALA A 59 7.78 1.01 -9.75
CA ALA A 59 6.46 1.57 -9.96
C ALA A 59 6.14 1.68 -11.46
N PHE A 60 4.91 1.32 -11.82
CA PHE A 60 4.43 1.28 -13.20
C PHE A 60 2.91 1.33 -13.25
N THR A 61 2.34 1.50 -14.44
CA THR A 61 0.89 1.40 -14.65
C THR A 61 0.57 0.20 -15.53
N ASP A 62 -0.68 -0.24 -15.53
CA ASP A 62 -1.20 -1.11 -16.58
C ASP A 62 -1.21 -0.41 -17.95
N PHE A 63 -1.64 -1.17 -18.97
CA PHE A 63 -1.68 -0.76 -20.37
C PHE A 63 -2.58 0.47 -20.61
N ASP A 64 -3.70 0.59 -19.88
CA ASP A 64 -4.63 1.71 -20.03
C ASP A 64 -4.34 2.88 -19.07
N GLY A 65 -3.37 2.70 -18.15
CA GLY A 65 -2.88 3.74 -17.26
C GLY A 65 -3.74 3.99 -16.04
N TYR A 66 -4.74 3.13 -15.78
CA TYR A 66 -5.70 3.33 -14.70
C TYR A 66 -5.31 2.66 -13.39
N THR A 67 -4.53 1.59 -13.45
CA THR A 67 -4.04 0.91 -12.25
C THR A 67 -2.57 1.24 -12.04
N LEU A 68 -2.28 1.85 -10.90
CA LEU A 68 -0.91 2.08 -10.43
C LEU A 68 -0.42 0.86 -9.65
N PHE A 69 0.75 0.35 -10.01
CA PHE A 69 1.46 -0.69 -9.29
C PHE A 69 2.70 -0.10 -8.63
N ILE A 70 2.89 -0.42 -7.36
CA ILE A 70 4.12 -0.10 -6.61
C ILE A 70 4.52 -1.39 -5.89
N GLU A 71 5.71 -1.89 -6.17
CA GLU A 71 6.17 -3.16 -5.62
C GLU A 71 7.63 -3.11 -5.17
N ASP A 72 7.95 -3.94 -4.19
CA ASP A 72 9.32 -4.33 -3.88
C ASP A 72 9.46 -5.86 -3.91
N ALA A 73 10.58 -6.38 -3.42
CA ALA A 73 10.85 -7.82 -3.43
C ALA A 73 9.83 -8.66 -2.64
N LEU A 74 9.08 -8.08 -1.70
CA LEU A 74 8.25 -8.81 -0.73
C LEU A 74 6.79 -8.34 -0.68
N VAL A 75 6.49 -7.16 -1.22
CA VAL A 75 5.17 -6.55 -1.19
C VAL A 75 4.80 -6.04 -2.57
N LYS A 76 3.57 -6.33 -2.99
CA LYS A 76 2.95 -5.74 -4.18
C LYS A 76 1.74 -4.91 -3.79
N LEU A 77 1.68 -3.67 -4.25
CA LEU A 77 0.53 -2.79 -4.12
C LEU A 77 -0.06 -2.52 -5.51
N SER A 78 -1.36 -2.75 -5.64
CA SER A 78 -2.16 -2.28 -6.77
C SER A 78 -3.14 -1.22 -6.28
N PHE A 79 -3.13 -0.06 -6.91
CA PHE A 79 -4.02 1.07 -6.61
C PHE A 79 -4.83 1.40 -7.86
N GLY A 80 -6.14 1.16 -7.78
CA GLY A 80 -7.09 1.39 -8.87
C GLY A 80 -8.18 2.39 -8.50
N PHE A 81 -9.23 2.40 -9.30
CA PHE A 81 -10.34 3.34 -9.16
C PHE A 81 -11.05 3.31 -7.80
N HIS A 82 -11.71 4.41 -7.48
CA HIS A 82 -12.46 4.60 -6.23
C HIS A 82 -11.62 4.37 -4.97
N ASN A 83 -10.33 4.73 -5.05
CA ASN A 83 -9.33 4.57 -3.99
C ASN A 83 -9.24 3.13 -3.47
N GLN A 84 -9.45 2.16 -4.36
CA GLN A 84 -9.29 0.75 -4.03
C GLN A 84 -7.82 0.38 -4.13
N TYR A 85 -7.29 -0.16 -3.04
CA TYR A 85 -5.95 -0.72 -3.01
C TYR A 85 -5.97 -2.18 -2.57
N HIS A 86 -5.04 -2.94 -3.13
CA HIS A 86 -4.77 -4.32 -2.75
C HIS A 86 -3.29 -4.48 -2.44
N PHE A 87 -2.99 -5.10 -1.31
CA PHE A 87 -1.64 -5.45 -0.91
C PHE A 87 -1.50 -6.98 -0.88
N ASP A 88 -0.48 -7.47 -1.58
CA ASP A 88 -0.06 -8.87 -1.52
C ASP A 88 1.28 -8.95 -0.78
N TYR A 89 1.29 -9.63 0.37
CA TYR A 89 2.47 -9.86 1.20
C TYR A 89 2.30 -11.08 2.10
N ALA A 90 3.43 -11.72 2.44
CA ALA A 90 3.43 -12.93 3.28
C ALA A 90 3.37 -12.64 4.80
N SER A 91 3.83 -11.47 5.26
CA SER A 91 3.82 -11.09 6.68
C SER A 91 3.66 -9.59 6.90
N SER A 92 3.08 -9.20 8.04
CA SER A 92 2.93 -7.77 8.40
C SER A 92 4.27 -7.03 8.46
N ARG A 93 5.35 -7.71 8.84
CA ARG A 93 6.70 -7.13 8.84
C ARG A 93 7.16 -6.67 7.47
N HIS A 94 6.75 -7.38 6.41
CA HIS A 94 7.07 -6.97 5.04
C HIS A 94 6.32 -5.69 4.68
N PHE A 95 5.04 -5.61 5.04
CA PHE A 95 4.24 -4.41 4.87
C PHE A 95 4.84 -3.21 5.62
N ASP A 96 5.19 -3.35 6.89
CA ASP A 96 5.77 -2.27 7.70
C ASP A 96 7.09 -1.75 7.08
N ALA A 97 7.93 -2.67 6.60
CA ALA A 97 9.19 -2.33 5.94
C ALA A 97 8.95 -1.61 4.59
N PHE A 98 7.98 -2.08 3.81
CA PHE A 98 7.58 -1.47 2.56
C PHE A 98 7.03 -0.05 2.77
N GLU A 99 6.11 0.13 3.72
CA GLU A 99 5.52 1.43 4.05
C GLU A 99 6.61 2.43 4.48
N LYS A 100 7.55 2.01 5.32
CA LYS A 100 8.69 2.84 5.73
C LYS A 100 9.55 3.23 4.53
N LYS A 101 9.77 2.32 3.57
CA LYS A 101 10.52 2.61 2.35
C LYS A 101 9.82 3.68 1.50
N LEU A 102 8.50 3.58 1.31
CA LEU A 102 7.74 4.60 0.58
C LEU A 102 7.79 5.97 1.26
N LYS A 103 7.64 6.01 2.59
CA LYS A 103 7.76 7.25 3.39
C LYS A 103 9.13 7.89 3.22
N ASN A 104 10.20 7.08 3.22
CA ASN A 104 11.56 7.58 3.01
C ASN A 104 11.75 8.21 1.62
N ILE A 105 11.20 7.61 0.56
CA ILE A 105 11.26 8.16 -0.80
C ILE A 105 10.60 9.54 -0.84
N VAL A 106 9.39 9.68 -0.28
CA VAL A 106 8.67 10.97 -0.25
C VAL A 106 9.39 12.01 0.59
N ALA A 107 10.04 11.62 1.68
CA ALA A 107 10.79 12.56 2.53
C ALA A 107 12.10 13.03 1.88
N LYS A 108 12.72 12.20 1.03
CA LYS A 108 14.04 12.47 0.45
C LYS A 108 14.00 13.24 -0.86
N TYR A 109 12.94 13.06 -1.66
CA TYR A 109 12.81 13.62 -3.01
C TYR A 109 11.61 14.54 -3.11
#